data_AF-A0A3D6CZR0-F1
#
_entry.id   AF-A0A3D6CZR0-F1
#
_cell.length_a   1.000
_cell.length_b   1.000
_cell.length_c   1.000
_cell.angle_alpha   90.00
_cell.angle_beta   90.00
_cell.angle_gamma   90.00
#
_symmetry.space_group_name_H-M   'P 1'
#
loop_
_entity.id
_entity.type
_entity.pdbx_description
1 polymer ?
#
loop_
_entity_poly.entity_id
_entity_poly.type
_entity_poly.pdbx_seq_one_letter_code
_entity_poly.pdbx_strand_id
1 'polypeptide(L)'
;MRAGFRGEQRPIERLYDIAFRADVPPAALSLPRVSADPVLVDAQADVDISDAAFDFVRSIRVFEITYQQRRSSDGDCNSWGTVYVGSYGEQGDYSRRRSSISAVPEASDFGIPASCGNYWHRSVFVEWRDYEGTYGHEEVHY
;
A
#
# COMPACT_ATOMS: atom_id res chain seq x y z
N MET A 1 -19.60 -17.47 -31.87
CA MET A 1 -19.03 -16.26 -31.23
C MET A 1 -18.82 -16.56 -29.76
N ARG A 2 -17.58 -16.71 -29.30
CA ARG A 2 -17.25 -16.78 -27.87
C ARG A 2 -16.61 -15.43 -27.52
N ALA A 3 -17.35 -14.58 -26.82
CA ALA A 3 -16.80 -13.36 -26.25
C ALA A 3 -15.96 -13.77 -25.04
N GLY A 4 -14.64 -13.73 -25.18
CA GLY A 4 -13.74 -13.78 -24.03
C GLY A 4 -13.75 -12.40 -23.39
N PHE A 5 -14.42 -12.24 -22.26
CA PHE A 5 -14.14 -11.13 -21.36
C PHE A 5 -12.74 -11.38 -20.78
N ARG A 6 -11.72 -10.78 -21.39
CA ARG A 6 -10.45 -10.54 -20.72
C ARG A 6 -10.74 -9.41 -19.75
N GLY A 7 -11.21 -9.74 -18.55
CA GLY A 7 -11.19 -8.79 -17.45
C GLY A 7 -9.76 -8.27 -17.34
N GLU A 8 -9.58 -6.96 -17.40
CA GLU A 8 -8.30 -6.35 -17.06
C GLU A 8 -7.93 -6.86 -15.66
N GLN A 9 -6.77 -7.52 -15.55
CA GLN A 9 -6.28 -7.99 -14.25
C GLN A 9 -6.25 -6.79 -13.32
N ARG A 10 -6.76 -6.96 -12.09
CA ARG A 10 -6.69 -5.87 -11.11
C ARG A 10 -5.23 -5.54 -10.83
N PRO A 11 -4.88 -4.28 -10.51
CA PRO A 11 -3.50 -3.91 -10.22
C PRO A 11 -2.83 -4.86 -9.22
N ILE A 12 -3.57 -5.27 -8.18
CA ILE A 12 -3.07 -6.20 -7.16
C ILE A 12 -2.77 -7.60 -7.71
N GLU A 13 -3.45 -8.05 -8.76
CA GLU A 13 -3.23 -9.35 -9.36
C GLU A 13 -1.88 -9.40 -10.11
N ARG A 14 -1.42 -8.27 -10.66
CA ARG A 14 -0.10 -8.15 -11.32
C ARG A 14 1.07 -8.16 -10.35
N LEU A 15 0.86 -7.89 -9.06
CA LEU A 15 1.91 -8.02 -8.05
C LEU A 15 2.34 -9.48 -7.83
N TYR A 16 1.44 -10.45 -8.00
CA TYR A 16 1.72 -11.87 -7.75
C TYR A 16 2.46 -12.57 -8.90
N ASP A 17 2.48 -11.98 -10.10
CA ASP A 17 3.09 -12.57 -11.29
C ASP A 17 4.63 -12.69 -11.22
N ILE A 18 5.27 -12.01 -10.26
CA ILE A 18 6.72 -12.09 -10.01
C ILE A 18 7.16 -13.51 -9.63
N ALA A 19 6.30 -14.29 -8.97
CA ALA A 19 6.60 -15.68 -8.59
C ALA A 19 6.62 -16.66 -9.79
N PHE A 20 6.17 -16.23 -10.98
CA PHE A 20 5.97 -17.08 -12.15
C PHE A 20 6.86 -16.72 -13.35
N ARG A 21 7.88 -15.88 -13.15
CA ARG A 21 8.82 -15.55 -14.22
C ARG A 21 9.58 -16.81 -14.66
N ALA A 22 9.36 -17.24 -15.90
CA ALA A 22 10.02 -18.39 -16.52
C ALA A 22 11.55 -18.22 -16.66
N ASP A 23 12.06 -16.99 -16.54
CA ASP A 23 13.48 -16.63 -16.61
C ASP A 23 14.22 -16.72 -15.26
N VAL A 24 13.52 -16.98 -14.14
CA VAL A 24 14.18 -17.27 -12.87
C VAL A 24 14.42 -18.79 -12.83
N PRO A 25 15.68 -19.27 -12.85
CA PRO A 25 15.95 -20.69 -12.84
C PRO A 25 15.31 -21.32 -11.59
N PRO A 26 14.61 -22.46 -11.72
CA PRO A 26 13.86 -23.08 -10.62
C PRO A 26 14.71 -23.43 -9.38
N ALA A 27 16.03 -23.41 -9.50
CA ALA A 27 16.96 -23.55 -8.39
C ALA A 27 16.92 -22.38 -7.40
N ALA A 28 16.48 -21.18 -7.81
CA ALA A 28 16.29 -20.02 -6.92
C ALA A 28 14.95 -20.04 -6.17
N LEU A 29 14.03 -20.97 -6.50
CA LEU A 29 12.69 -21.10 -5.90
C LEU A 29 12.62 -22.23 -4.86
N SER A 30 13.74 -22.53 -4.19
CA SER A 30 13.68 -23.37 -2.98
C SER A 30 12.95 -22.58 -1.90
N LEU A 31 11.62 -22.63 -1.89
CA LEU A 31 10.84 -22.24 -0.72
C LEU A 31 11.41 -23.07 0.44
N PRO A 32 12.02 -22.44 1.46
CA PRO A 32 12.41 -23.20 2.63
C PRO A 32 11.14 -23.91 3.12
N ARG A 33 11.26 -25.19 3.48
CA ARG A 33 10.20 -25.87 4.23
C ARG A 33 10.10 -25.15 5.57
N VAL A 34 9.30 -24.08 5.60
CA VAL A 34 9.00 -23.36 6.83
C VAL A 34 8.17 -24.30 7.67
N SER A 35 8.69 -24.68 8.84
CA SER A 35 7.91 -25.42 9.82
C SER A 35 6.72 -24.56 10.25
N ALA A 36 5.57 -25.18 10.50
CA ALA A 36 4.35 -24.49 10.95
C ALA A 36 4.42 -24.06 12.43
N ASP A 37 5.63 -23.83 12.94
CA ASP A 37 5.84 -23.34 14.30
C ASP A 37 5.54 -21.85 14.33
N PRO A 38 4.83 -21.34 15.36
CA PRO A 38 4.63 -19.91 15.53
C PRO A 38 5.98 -19.20 15.66
N VAL A 39 6.40 -18.51 14.60
CA VAL A 39 7.58 -17.65 14.65
C VAL A 39 7.19 -16.38 15.39
N LEU A 40 7.89 -16.08 16.47
CA LEU A 40 7.93 -14.72 17.02
C LEU A 40 8.44 -13.82 15.90
N VAL A 41 7.56 -13.01 15.31
CA VAL A 41 7.92 -12.01 14.29
C VAL A 41 8.64 -10.85 15.00
N ASP A 42 9.83 -11.14 15.50
CA ASP A 42 10.83 -10.16 15.96
C ASP A 42 11.99 -10.07 14.94
N ALA A 43 12.04 -10.98 13.97
CA ALA A 43 12.85 -10.83 12.79
C ALA A 43 12.15 -9.83 11.86
N GLN A 44 12.66 -8.59 11.81
CA GLN A 44 12.67 -7.84 10.56
C GLN A 44 12.95 -8.82 9.42
N ALA A 45 12.21 -8.72 8.32
CA ALA A 45 12.42 -9.59 7.17
C ALA A 45 13.85 -9.34 6.65
N ASP A 46 14.87 -10.05 7.18
CA ASP A 46 16.28 -9.92 6.79
C ASP A 46 16.48 -10.58 5.42
N VAL A 47 15.80 -10.00 4.44
CA VAL A 47 15.80 -10.37 3.05
C VAL A 47 16.40 -9.18 2.35
N ASP A 48 17.61 -9.39 1.82
CA ASP A 48 18.27 -8.41 0.96
C ASP A 48 17.47 -8.26 -0.33
N ILE A 49 16.75 -7.14 -0.42
CA ILE A 49 16.04 -6.68 -1.60
C ILE A 49 16.74 -5.47 -2.22
N SER A 50 18.07 -5.35 -2.03
CA SER A 50 18.88 -4.26 -2.59
C SER A 50 18.88 -4.27 -4.13
N ASP A 51 18.81 -5.45 -4.76
CA ASP A 51 18.79 -5.63 -6.21
C ASP A 51 17.61 -4.89 -6.87
N ALA A 52 17.84 -4.28 -8.02
CA ALA A 52 16.84 -3.54 -8.79
C ALA A 52 15.61 -4.39 -9.18
N ALA A 53 15.74 -5.72 -9.22
CA ALA A 53 14.61 -6.63 -9.40
C ALA A 53 13.49 -6.44 -8.34
N PHE A 54 13.82 -5.88 -7.17
CA PHE A 54 12.89 -5.60 -6.09
C PHE A 54 12.50 -4.11 -5.96
N ASP A 55 12.81 -3.29 -6.96
CA ASP A 55 12.39 -1.88 -6.98
C ASP A 55 10.89 -1.73 -6.83
N PHE A 56 10.09 -2.68 -7.32
CA PHE A 56 8.64 -2.67 -7.14
C PHE A 56 8.25 -2.74 -5.66
N VAL A 57 8.93 -3.54 -4.83
CA VAL A 57 8.67 -3.63 -3.38
C VAL A 57 8.99 -2.29 -2.71
N ARG A 58 10.14 -1.72 -3.03
CA ARG A 58 10.59 -0.43 -2.49
C ARG A 58 9.81 0.76 -3.03
N SER A 59 9.06 0.58 -4.11
CA SER A 59 8.14 1.58 -4.63
C SER A 59 6.81 1.64 -3.86
N ILE A 60 6.50 0.61 -3.04
CA ILE A 60 5.28 0.56 -2.26
C ILE A 60 5.29 1.69 -1.22
N ARG A 61 4.28 2.55 -1.29
CA ARG A 61 4.00 3.59 -0.28
C ARG A 61 2.68 3.27 0.41
N VAL A 62 2.70 3.25 1.73
CA VAL A 62 1.53 2.97 2.56
C VAL A 62 1.13 4.24 3.30
N PHE A 63 -0.11 4.68 3.11
CA PHE A 63 -0.69 5.85 3.72
C PHE A 63 -1.76 5.42 4.72
N GLU A 64 -1.50 5.63 6.00
CA GLU A 64 -2.54 5.49 7.03
C GLU A 64 -3.18 6.86 7.23
N ILE A 65 -4.46 6.97 6.90
CA ILE A 65 -5.19 8.23 6.87
C ILE A 65 -6.27 8.17 7.94
N THR A 66 -6.27 9.14 8.83
CA THR A 66 -7.40 9.40 9.73
C THR A 66 -7.72 10.89 9.63
N TYR A 67 -8.97 11.21 9.34
CA TYR A 67 -9.46 12.58 9.29
C TYR A 67 -10.88 12.65 9.84
N GLN A 68 -11.19 13.72 10.54
CA GLN A 68 -12.54 14.04 10.95
C GLN A 68 -12.77 15.54 10.90
N GLN A 69 -13.99 15.93 10.58
CA GLN A 69 -14.47 17.28 10.75
C GLN A 69 -15.90 17.29 11.28
N ARG A 70 -16.23 18.37 12.00
CA ARG A 70 -17.56 18.64 12.52
C ARG A 70 -17.73 20.13 12.77
N ARG A 71 -18.98 20.59 12.73
CA ARG A 71 -19.34 21.96 13.12
C ARG A 71 -19.45 22.06 14.65
N SER A 72 -18.92 23.12 15.24
CA SER A 72 -19.13 23.47 16.65
C SER A 72 -20.55 24.02 16.87
N SER A 73 -20.96 24.16 18.13
CA SER A 73 -22.20 24.88 18.47
C SER A 73 -22.20 26.33 17.96
N ASP A 74 -21.01 26.92 17.86
CA ASP A 74 -20.82 28.34 17.57
C ASP A 74 -20.66 28.60 16.06
N GLY A 75 -20.76 27.55 15.24
CA GLY A 75 -20.70 27.62 13.77
C GLY A 75 -19.34 27.34 13.17
N ASP A 76 -18.27 27.30 13.98
CA ASP A 76 -16.90 27.03 13.53
C ASP A 76 -16.72 25.60 13.02
N CYS A 77 -15.80 25.43 12.08
CA CYS A 77 -15.42 24.12 11.59
C CYS A 77 -14.23 23.58 12.38
N ASN A 78 -14.46 22.53 13.16
CA ASN A 78 -13.40 21.79 13.82
C ASN A 78 -13.00 20.61 12.95
N SER A 79 -11.76 20.59 12.48
CA SER A 79 -11.18 19.45 11.79
C SER A 79 -9.90 18.98 12.46
N TRP A 80 -9.65 17.68 12.37
CA TRP A 80 -8.42 17.05 12.80
C TRP A 80 -8.09 15.92 11.85
N GLY A 81 -6.81 15.77 11.52
CA GLY A 81 -6.35 14.61 10.77
C GLY A 81 -4.91 14.27 11.09
N THR A 82 -4.60 12.99 10.90
CA THR A 82 -3.26 12.44 11.00
C THR A 82 -3.02 11.54 9.80
N VAL A 83 -1.89 11.75 9.14
CA VAL A 83 -1.41 10.88 8.07
C VAL A 83 -0.06 10.33 8.47
N TYR A 84 0.13 9.03 8.28
CA TYR A 84 1.45 8.40 8.30
C TYR A 84 1.76 7.85 6.92
N VAL A 85 2.99 8.07 6.47
CA VAL A 85 3.51 7.51 5.23
C VAL A 85 4.59 6.51 5.59
N GLY A 86 4.46 5.29 5.09
CA GLY A 86 5.45 4.24 5.24
C GLY A 86 5.98 3.71 3.92
N SER A 87 7.17 3.12 4.00
CA SER A 87 7.94 2.59 2.87
C SER A 87 8.82 1.44 3.34
N TYR A 88 9.31 0.66 2.37
CA TYR A 88 10.22 -0.47 2.61
C TYR A 88 11.67 -0.10 2.26
N GLY A 89 12.61 -0.48 3.12
CA GLY A 89 14.05 -0.34 2.91
C GLY A 89 14.66 -1.48 2.10
N GLU A 90 15.98 -1.44 1.91
CA GLU A 90 16.72 -2.47 1.17
C GLU A 90 16.77 -3.82 1.87
N GLN A 91 16.63 -3.84 3.20
CA GLN A 91 16.53 -5.07 3.98
C GLN A 91 15.08 -5.45 4.24
N GLY A 92 14.14 -5.04 3.37
CA GLY A 92 12.71 -5.34 3.53
C GLY A 92 12.07 -4.74 4.79
N ASP A 93 12.78 -3.87 5.51
CA ASP A 93 12.31 -3.25 6.73
C ASP A 93 11.23 -2.20 6.43
N TYR A 94 10.13 -2.25 7.18
CA TYR A 94 9.08 -1.24 7.08
C TYR A 94 9.35 -0.12 8.08
N SER A 95 9.35 1.11 7.60
CA SER A 95 9.34 2.29 8.45
C SER A 95 8.22 3.23 8.05
N ARG A 96 7.70 4.00 9.02
CA ARG A 96 6.70 5.04 8.78
C ARG A 96 7.04 6.31 9.53
N ARG A 97 6.62 7.44 8.95
CA ARG A 97 6.76 8.76 9.56
C ARG A 97 5.46 9.54 9.45
N ARG A 98 5.25 10.45 10.40
CA ARG A 98 4.13 11.38 10.33
C ARG A 98 4.28 12.28 9.10
N SER A 99 3.16 12.58 8.45
CA SER A 99 3.07 13.39 7.25
C SER A 99 1.86 14.33 7.32
N SER A 100 1.60 15.05 6.24
CA SER A 100 0.44 15.94 6.08
C SER A 100 -0.65 15.30 5.24
N ILE A 101 -1.88 15.80 5.42
CA ILE A 101 -3.04 15.52 4.56
C ILE A 101 -2.72 15.79 3.09
N SER A 102 -1.99 16.87 2.80
CA SER A 102 -1.59 17.24 1.43
C SER A 102 -0.62 16.27 0.77
N ALA A 103 -0.06 15.31 1.52
CA ALA A 103 0.80 14.26 0.96
C ALA A 103 0.00 13.05 0.46
N VAL A 104 -1.29 12.95 0.79
CA VAL A 104 -2.14 11.86 0.32
C VAL A 104 -2.28 11.98 -1.21
N PRO A 105 -2.00 10.91 -1.97
CA PRO A 105 -2.12 10.92 -3.42
C PRO A 105 -3.56 11.17 -3.89
N GLU A 106 -3.71 11.83 -5.04
CA GLU A 106 -5.03 12.09 -5.66
C GLU A 106 -5.77 10.79 -6.04
N ALA A 107 -5.04 9.69 -6.22
CA ALA A 107 -5.62 8.38 -6.48
C ALA A 107 -6.34 7.78 -5.25
N SER A 108 -6.17 8.35 -4.06
CA SER A 108 -6.94 7.96 -2.87
C SER A 108 -8.35 8.54 -2.95
N ASP A 109 -9.32 7.77 -2.45
CA ASP A 109 -10.70 8.22 -2.26
C ASP A 109 -10.84 9.27 -1.13
N PHE A 110 -9.75 9.57 -0.42
CA PHE A 110 -9.73 10.61 0.59
C PHE A 110 -9.88 12.02 -0.01
N GLY A 111 -10.91 12.74 0.44
CA GLY A 111 -11.12 14.14 0.09
C GLY A 111 -11.70 14.92 1.25
N ILE A 112 -11.32 16.20 1.38
CA ILE A 112 -11.90 17.09 2.39
C ILE A 112 -13.19 17.70 1.82
N PRO A 113 -14.37 17.48 2.44
CA PRO A 113 -15.61 18.07 1.97
C PRO A 113 -15.58 19.60 2.04
N ALA A 114 -16.08 20.26 0.99
CA ALA A 114 -16.15 21.72 0.93
C ALA A 114 -17.06 22.35 2.01
N SER A 115 -18.06 21.59 2.50
CA SER A 115 -18.95 22.03 3.58
C SER A 115 -18.55 21.40 4.92
N CYS A 116 -18.64 22.18 5.99
CA CYS A 116 -18.35 21.68 7.34
C CYS A 116 -19.54 20.94 7.96
N GLY A 117 -19.84 19.75 7.42
CA GLY A 117 -20.70 18.75 8.06
C GLY A 117 -19.91 17.78 8.93
N ASN A 118 -20.60 16.81 9.53
CA ASN A 118 -19.95 15.65 10.14
C ASN A 118 -19.35 14.79 9.02
N TYR A 119 -18.03 14.62 9.04
CA TYR A 119 -17.32 13.77 8.08
C TYR A 119 -16.16 13.09 8.76
N TRP A 120 -16.09 11.78 8.62
CA TRP A 120 -15.11 10.91 9.25
C TRP A 120 -14.52 10.03 8.15
N HIS A 121 -13.20 9.96 8.09
CA HIS A 121 -12.46 9.17 7.11
C HIS A 121 -11.36 8.39 7.82
N ARG A 122 -11.34 7.09 7.58
CA ARG A 122 -10.28 6.21 8.03
C ARG A 122 -10.00 5.22 6.91
N SER A 123 -8.77 5.22 6.44
CA SER A 123 -8.36 4.26 5.43
C SER A 123 -6.87 3.97 5.49
N VAL A 124 -6.52 2.85 4.87
CA VAL A 124 -5.16 2.56 4.45
C VAL A 124 -5.16 2.61 2.92
N PHE A 125 -4.47 3.59 2.37
CA PHE A 125 -4.23 3.72 0.93
C PHE A 125 -2.82 3.21 0.63
N VAL A 126 -2.70 2.34 -0.36
CA VAL A 126 -1.41 1.77 -0.79
C VAL A 126 -1.25 2.04 -2.27
N GLU A 127 -0.08 2.53 -2.67
CA GLU A 127 0.28 2.66 -4.07
C GLU A 127 1.65 2.07 -4.34
N TRP A 128 1.90 1.67 -5.58
CA TRP A 128 3.15 1.07 -6.02
C TRP A 128 3.37 1.25 -7.53
N ARG A 129 4.58 0.92 -7.97
CA ARG A 129 4.88 0.59 -9.36
C ARG A 129 5.24 -0.88 -9.43
N ASP A 130 4.60 -1.63 -10.31
CA ASP A 130 4.93 -3.05 -10.50
C ASP A 130 6.29 -3.23 -11.21
N TYR A 131 6.68 -4.48 -11.44
CA TYR A 131 7.97 -4.80 -12.09
C TYR A 131 8.07 -4.32 -13.54
N GLU A 132 6.95 -3.95 -14.18
CA GLU A 132 6.90 -3.34 -15.52
C GLU A 132 6.83 -1.80 -15.44
N GLY A 133 6.84 -1.24 -14.23
CA GLY A 133 6.75 0.20 -13.97
C GLY A 133 5.33 0.76 -13.97
N THR A 134 4.31 -0.09 -14.11
CA THR A 134 2.90 0.34 -14.13
C THR A 134 2.45 0.76 -12.75
N TYR A 135 1.77 1.89 -12.66
CA TYR A 135 1.19 2.39 -11.41
C TYR A 135 -0.02 1.56 -10.99
N GLY A 136 -0.05 1.16 -9.72
CA GLY A 136 -1.18 0.52 -9.08
C GLY A 136 -1.47 1.13 -7.72
N HIS A 137 -2.71 1.02 -7.27
CA HIS A 137 -3.12 1.42 -5.93
C HIS A 137 -4.31 0.59 -5.45
N GLU A 138 -4.50 0.55 -4.14
CA GLU A 138 -5.64 -0.03 -3.44
C GLU A 138 -5.96 0.82 -2.20
N GLU A 139 -7.23 0.89 -1.82
CA GLU A 139 -7.66 1.58 -0.60
C GLU A 139 -8.62 0.70 0.21
N VAL A 140 -8.39 0.64 1.52
CA VAL A 140 -9.25 -0.09 2.46
C VAL A 140 -9.75 0.85 3.54
N HIS A 141 -11.06 0.96 3.67
CA HIS A 141 -11.75 1.76 4.71
C HIS A 141 -12.12 0.90 5.92
N TYR A 142 -12.11 1.47 7.13
CA TYR A 142 -12.42 0.75 8.38
C TYR A 142 -12.90 1.64 9.54
#